data_AF-A0A1Q4X3Y4-F1
#
_entry.id   AF-A0A1Q4X3Y4-F1
#
_cell.length_a   1.000
_cell.length_b   1.000
_cell.length_c   1.000
_cell.angle_alpha   90.00
_cell.angle_beta   90.00
_cell.angle_gamma   90.00
#
_symmetry.space_group_name_H-M   'P 1'
#
loop_
_entity.id
_entity.type
_entity.pdbx_description
1 polymer ?
#
loop_
_entity_poly.entity_id
_entity_poly.type
_entity_poly.pdbx_seq_one_letter_code
_entity_poly.pdbx_strand_id
1 'polypeptide(L)'
;MTTQPPGPLEQGDLIQDLARRLVSVTPEGWQQLTYLARVIGAHQSDMFAVQDADGRVRQVEVPEGVAETVGGLKRSGFQEGRGTWLSMLISVHHSHQLNVEYNHDTEPELPFEVSPLAYAQELERFPRSQDQIPDWFAARLDQARRLDPDQMTAEFGNALVEACANEGLKADYLPPTSLRVSEPDGTVLLEGDLKDTFEQAIISPTEHQASLAAHFAGYMARAAQERHEPAGEHPVDPDDTVAGALVTAFAEAGAQVSFQDADTLVLPLPDGNQASTDISGLRSALGGATPEQIADNAAGFARAALDQLGQAVRREAGAADPAGQLRVRLYPVSAFPEGVLDSLVAREIAPGLWQTVVVDTPESLQPLPRQAHERSGRPDDEVFAQAVTASVDEEVETSEHELNGARIVHIGGRHPYVAAQVHALDHRLGDLPHGALVALPVPEALIVHPLGQGNPFAAMDDMRQIAERFTAEGDKPISSQLYWWHPDSRSREQGAPPDLRAVEATVDREAGTVTLHTSDEEFAPMLNSLTRTQ
;
A
#
# COMPACT_ATOMS: atom_id res chain seq x y z
N MET A 1 -17.63 -10.85 -14.30
CA MET A 1 -16.70 -9.87 -14.86
C MET A 1 -15.33 -10.19 -14.29
N THR A 2 -14.34 -10.47 -15.13
CA THR A 2 -12.95 -10.71 -14.69
C THR A 2 -12.35 -9.38 -14.27
N THR A 3 -12.36 -9.10 -12.97
CA THR A 3 -11.68 -7.95 -12.36
C THR A 3 -10.18 -8.13 -12.57
N GLN A 4 -9.59 -7.23 -13.37
CA GLN A 4 -8.15 -7.15 -13.54
C GLN A 4 -7.50 -6.96 -12.15
N PRO A 5 -6.42 -7.68 -11.82
CA PRO A 5 -5.78 -7.55 -10.51
C PRO A 5 -5.32 -6.10 -10.32
N PRO A 6 -5.49 -5.55 -9.10
CA PRO A 6 -5.10 -4.18 -8.82
C PRO A 6 -3.64 -3.89 -9.19
N GLY A 7 -3.37 -2.72 -9.77
CA GLY A 7 -2.01 -2.29 -10.08
C GLY A 7 -1.15 -2.10 -8.82
N PRO A 8 0.20 -2.02 -8.94
CA PRO A 8 1.10 -1.84 -7.79
C PRO A 8 0.77 -0.62 -6.90
N LEU A 9 0.21 0.44 -7.49
CA LEU A 9 -0.27 1.63 -6.78
C LEU A 9 -1.52 1.33 -5.94
N GLU A 10 -2.47 0.58 -6.49
CA GLU A 10 -3.71 0.20 -5.79
C GLU A 10 -3.42 -0.78 -4.64
N GLN A 11 -2.41 -1.65 -4.77
CA GLN A 11 -1.94 -2.48 -3.66
C GLN A 11 -1.27 -1.65 -2.55
N GLY A 12 -0.49 -0.63 -2.91
CA GLY A 12 0.09 0.30 -1.94
C GLY A 12 -0.97 1.07 -1.15
N ASP A 13 -2.02 1.54 -1.83
CA ASP A 13 -3.14 2.25 -1.20
C ASP A 13 -3.91 1.35 -0.24
N LEU A 14 -4.16 0.09 -0.61
CA LEU A 14 -4.81 -0.91 0.25
C LEU A 14 -3.98 -1.21 1.51
N ILE A 15 -2.65 -1.30 1.40
CA ILE A 15 -1.76 -1.49 2.55
C ILE A 15 -1.81 -0.27 3.49
N GLN A 16 -1.82 0.94 2.94
CA GLN A 16 -1.91 2.17 3.73
C GLN A 16 -3.26 2.33 4.42
N ASP A 17 -4.36 2.02 3.73
CA ASP A 17 -5.69 2.04 4.34
C ASP A 17 -5.82 1.01 5.46
N LEU A 18 -5.30 -0.20 5.25
CA LEU A 18 -5.24 -1.24 6.27
C LEU A 18 -4.45 -0.78 7.50
N ALA A 19 -3.24 -0.24 7.31
CA ALA A 19 -2.41 0.27 8.40
C ALA A 19 -3.12 1.40 9.17
N ARG A 20 -3.76 2.34 8.46
CA ARG A 20 -4.51 3.45 9.07
C ARG A 20 -5.66 2.95 9.94
N ARG A 21 -6.44 1.98 9.43
CA ARG A 21 -7.55 1.35 10.18
C ARG A 21 -7.05 0.67 11.44
N LEU A 22 -5.98 -0.11 11.34
CA LEU A 22 -5.38 -0.79 12.49
C LEU A 22 -4.86 0.20 13.55
N VAL A 23 -4.20 1.29 13.13
CA VAL A 23 -3.70 2.34 14.05
C VAL A 23 -4.85 3.06 14.75
N SER A 24 -6.01 3.24 14.10
CA SER A 24 -7.12 4.04 14.65
C SER A 24 -7.69 3.54 15.99
N VAL A 25 -7.51 2.25 16.29
CA VAL A 25 -7.99 1.61 17.53
C VAL A 25 -6.86 1.32 18.52
N THR A 26 -5.64 1.78 18.24
CA THR A 26 -4.50 1.60 19.15
C THR A 26 -4.62 2.52 20.37
N PRO A 27 -4.22 2.04 21.57
CA PRO A 27 -4.21 2.86 22.76
C PRO A 27 -3.15 3.96 22.69
N GLU A 28 -3.36 5.05 23.45
CA GLU A 28 -2.37 6.13 23.55
C GLU A 28 -1.02 5.62 24.06
N GLY A 29 0.08 6.03 23.41
CA GLY A 29 1.43 5.59 23.76
C GLY A 29 1.83 4.18 23.29
N TRP A 30 1.06 3.55 22.40
CA TRP A 30 1.42 2.27 21.78
C TRP A 30 2.83 2.32 21.16
N GLN A 31 3.52 1.17 21.17
CA GLN A 31 4.90 1.04 20.70
C GLN A 31 4.99 0.27 19.38
N GLN A 32 4.23 -0.82 19.28
CA GLN A 32 4.17 -1.67 18.11
C GLN A 32 2.78 -2.31 18.02
N LEU A 33 2.27 -2.48 16.80
CA LEU A 33 1.11 -3.32 16.53
C LEU A 33 1.49 -4.45 15.59
N THR A 34 0.80 -5.58 15.72
CA THR A 34 0.96 -6.76 14.88
C THR A 34 -0.42 -7.26 14.47
N TYR A 35 -0.65 -7.36 13.18
CA TYR A 35 -1.87 -7.90 12.59
C TYR A 35 -1.53 -9.09 11.70
N LEU A 36 -2.17 -10.23 11.95
CA LEU A 36 -1.99 -11.45 11.19
C LEU A 36 -3.32 -11.87 10.58
N ALA A 37 -3.39 -11.82 9.26
CA ALA A 37 -4.51 -12.33 8.47
C ALA A 37 -4.15 -13.70 7.88
N ARG A 38 -5.06 -14.66 7.99
CA ARG A 38 -4.98 -15.98 7.36
C ARG A 38 -6.21 -16.15 6.49
N VAL A 39 -6.01 -16.30 5.18
CA VAL A 39 -7.11 -16.30 4.21
C VAL A 39 -6.94 -17.48 3.28
N ILE A 40 -7.89 -18.41 3.30
CA ILE A 40 -7.88 -19.65 2.52
C ILE A 40 -9.29 -19.87 1.98
N GLY A 41 -9.50 -19.69 0.68
CA GLY A 41 -10.83 -19.80 0.07
C GLY A 41 -11.76 -18.71 0.61
N ALA A 42 -12.92 -19.10 1.15
CA ALA A 42 -13.80 -18.20 1.90
C ALA A 42 -13.42 -18.08 3.39
N HIS A 43 -12.54 -18.93 3.91
CA HIS A 43 -12.11 -18.87 5.30
C HIS A 43 -11.18 -17.67 5.53
N GLN A 44 -11.51 -16.87 6.55
CA GLN A 44 -10.63 -15.83 7.06
C GLN A 44 -10.54 -15.93 8.58
N SER A 45 -9.31 -15.83 9.09
CA SER A 45 -9.01 -15.75 10.51
C SER A 45 -7.97 -14.67 10.76
N ASP A 46 -8.30 -13.77 11.68
CA ASP A 46 -7.50 -12.60 12.01
C ASP A 46 -7.03 -12.63 13.47
N MET A 47 -5.82 -12.15 13.70
CA MET A 47 -5.31 -11.84 15.03
C MET A 47 -4.72 -10.44 15.00
N PHE A 48 -5.18 -9.59 15.91
CA PHE A 48 -4.64 -8.24 16.05
C PHE A 48 -4.17 -8.02 17.47
N ALA A 49 -2.92 -7.61 17.63
CA ALA A 49 -2.32 -7.34 18.93
C ALA A 49 -1.56 -6.03 18.92
N VAL A 50 -1.60 -5.31 20.03
CA VAL A 50 -0.90 -4.04 20.22
C VAL A 50 -0.07 -4.09 21.49
N GLN A 51 1.17 -3.65 21.39
CA GLN A 51 2.07 -3.41 22.51
C GLN A 51 1.90 -1.98 23.01
N ASP A 52 1.58 -1.82 24.29
CA ASP A 52 1.46 -0.51 24.94
C ASP A 52 2.82 0.06 25.39
N ALA A 53 2.80 1.28 25.93
CA ALA A 53 3.98 1.99 26.43
C ALA A 53 4.76 1.23 27.51
N ASP A 54 4.09 0.35 28.27
CA ASP A 54 4.70 -0.47 29.32
C ASP A 54 5.29 -1.78 28.75
N GLY A 55 5.24 -1.95 27.44
CA GLY A 55 5.73 -3.14 26.73
C GLY A 55 4.79 -4.34 26.80
N ARG A 56 3.56 -4.18 27.33
CA ARG A 56 2.58 -5.28 27.43
C ARG A 56 1.84 -5.43 26.10
N VAL A 57 1.77 -6.66 25.61
CA VAL A 57 1.02 -7.02 24.41
C VAL A 57 -0.40 -7.39 24.79
N ARG A 58 -1.39 -6.76 24.14
CA ARG A 58 -2.82 -7.05 24.31
C ARG A 58 -3.45 -7.33 22.96
N GLN A 59 -4.29 -8.36 22.90
CA GLN A 59 -5.13 -8.60 21.73
C GLN A 59 -6.21 -7.51 21.67
N VAL A 60 -6.42 -6.96 20.48
CA VAL A 60 -7.40 -5.90 20.20
C VAL A 60 -8.36 -6.43 19.16
N GLU A 61 -9.60 -5.95 19.21
CA GLU A 61 -10.61 -6.27 18.21
C GLU A 61 -10.24 -5.66 16.86
N VAL A 62 -10.50 -6.39 15.78
CA VAL A 62 -10.17 -5.95 14.43
C VAL A 62 -11.21 -4.91 13.99
N PRO A 63 -10.78 -3.70 13.56
CA PRO A 63 -11.70 -2.66 13.09
C PRO A 63 -12.55 -3.09 11.89
N GLU A 64 -13.73 -2.49 11.75
CA GLU A 64 -14.57 -2.68 10.57
C GLU A 64 -13.86 -2.24 9.27
N GLY A 65 -14.16 -2.95 8.17
CA GLY A 65 -13.56 -2.73 6.85
C GLY A 65 -12.14 -3.29 6.68
N VAL A 66 -11.47 -3.75 7.75
CA VAL A 66 -10.16 -4.42 7.64
C VAL A 66 -10.27 -5.70 6.81
N ALA A 67 -11.30 -6.52 7.04
CA ALA A 67 -11.50 -7.76 6.30
C ALA A 67 -11.68 -7.54 4.80
N GLU A 68 -12.43 -6.51 4.40
CA GLU A 68 -12.60 -6.12 3.00
C GLU A 68 -11.28 -5.69 2.36
N THR A 69 -10.51 -4.87 3.09
CA THR A 69 -9.20 -4.38 2.64
C THR A 69 -8.22 -5.54 2.42
N VAL A 70 -8.19 -6.50 3.35
CA VAL A 70 -7.41 -7.74 3.25
C VAL A 70 -7.85 -8.59 2.06
N GLY A 71 -9.17 -8.68 1.81
CA GLY A 71 -9.70 -9.33 0.61
C GLY A 71 -9.24 -8.65 -0.69
N GLY A 72 -9.12 -7.32 -0.70
CA GLY A 72 -8.49 -6.56 -1.79
C GLY A 72 -7.03 -6.95 -2.01
N LEU A 73 -6.23 -6.99 -0.94
CA LEU A 73 -4.82 -7.39 -0.97
C LEU A 73 -4.61 -8.85 -1.41
N LYS A 74 -5.55 -9.73 -1.05
CA LYS A 74 -5.54 -11.14 -1.45
C LYS A 74 -5.69 -11.28 -2.96
N ARG A 75 -6.61 -10.50 -3.54
CA ARG A 75 -6.84 -10.44 -4.99
C ARG A 75 -5.68 -9.77 -5.74
N SER A 76 -5.08 -8.71 -5.20
CA SER A 76 -3.92 -8.06 -5.82
C SER A 76 -2.68 -8.95 -5.82
N GLY A 77 -2.51 -9.79 -4.80
CA GLY A 77 -1.42 -10.75 -4.71
C GLY A 77 -1.50 -11.94 -5.66
N PHE A 78 -2.58 -12.06 -6.45
CA PHE A 78 -2.78 -13.19 -7.35
C PHE A 78 -1.87 -13.14 -8.58
N GLN A 79 -1.20 -14.26 -8.84
CA GLN A 79 -0.41 -14.49 -10.05
C GLN A 79 -0.83 -15.81 -10.69
N GLU A 80 -1.11 -15.78 -11.99
CA GLU A 80 -1.53 -16.97 -12.75
C GLU A 80 -0.51 -18.11 -12.61
N GLY A 81 -0.98 -19.30 -12.24
CA GLY A 81 -0.15 -20.48 -12.03
C GLY A 81 0.66 -20.50 -10.72
N ARG A 82 0.80 -19.38 -10.00
CA ARG A 82 1.44 -19.33 -8.67
C ARG A 82 0.44 -19.19 -7.53
N GLY A 83 -0.78 -18.74 -7.82
CA GLY A 83 -1.80 -18.42 -6.83
C GLY A 83 -1.48 -17.11 -6.10
N THR A 84 -1.96 -16.98 -4.87
CA THR A 84 -1.72 -15.82 -3.99
C THR A 84 -1.19 -16.27 -2.61
N TRP A 85 -0.90 -15.34 -1.71
CA TRP A 85 -0.43 -15.61 -0.35
C TRP A 85 -1.53 -16.27 0.51
N LEU A 86 -1.17 -17.13 1.48
CA LEU A 86 -2.08 -17.83 2.39
C LEU A 86 -2.23 -17.15 3.76
N SER A 87 -1.19 -16.45 4.19
CA SER A 87 -1.26 -15.55 5.35
C SER A 87 -0.39 -14.31 5.13
N MET A 88 -0.78 -13.21 5.78
CA MET A 88 -0.10 -11.93 5.75
C MET A 88 0.12 -11.44 7.19
N LEU A 89 1.34 -11.03 7.50
CA LEU A 89 1.70 -10.41 8.77
C LEU A 89 2.05 -8.94 8.53
N ILE A 90 1.34 -8.05 9.21
CA ILE A 90 1.63 -6.62 9.24
C ILE A 90 2.17 -6.27 10.61
N SER A 91 3.28 -5.53 10.63
CA SER A 91 3.79 -4.92 11.84
C SER A 91 3.99 -3.43 11.62
N VAL A 92 3.44 -2.61 12.51
CA VAL A 92 3.66 -1.15 12.48
C VAL A 92 4.29 -0.75 13.79
N HIS A 93 5.35 0.06 13.71
CA HIS A 93 6.00 0.66 14.86
C HIS A 93 5.47 2.09 15.07
N HIS A 94 5.49 2.58 16.30
CA HIS A 94 5.01 3.93 16.64
C HIS A 94 5.75 5.06 15.89
N SER A 95 6.95 4.78 15.38
CA SER A 95 7.71 5.67 14.49
C SER A 95 7.19 5.69 13.04
N HIS A 96 6.00 5.15 12.78
CA HIS A 96 5.38 5.02 11.46
C HIS A 96 6.12 4.09 10.48
N GLN A 97 7.01 3.22 10.99
CA GLN A 97 7.62 2.18 10.18
C GLN A 97 6.63 1.02 10.01
N LEU A 98 6.31 0.67 8.76
CA LEU A 98 5.40 -0.41 8.38
C LEU A 98 6.19 -1.54 7.72
N ASN A 99 6.03 -2.76 8.23
CA ASN A 99 6.53 -3.99 7.64
C ASN A 99 5.36 -4.91 7.26
N VAL A 100 5.48 -5.58 6.10
CA VAL A 100 4.48 -6.52 5.60
C VAL A 100 5.19 -7.78 5.10
N GLU A 101 4.78 -8.94 5.62
CA GLU A 101 5.31 -10.25 5.24
C GLU A 101 4.19 -11.14 4.71
N TYR A 102 4.45 -11.84 3.62
CA TYR A 102 3.52 -12.76 2.98
C TYR A 102 4.04 -14.19 3.04
N ASN A 103 3.19 -15.14 3.41
CA ASN A 103 3.47 -16.56 3.35
C ASN A 103 2.67 -17.18 2.20
N HIS A 104 3.34 -17.88 1.29
CA HIS A 104 2.71 -18.47 0.11
C HIS A 104 2.64 -20.01 0.14
N ASP A 105 3.50 -20.65 0.91
CA ASP A 105 3.88 -22.06 0.76
C ASP A 105 3.95 -22.83 2.09
N THR A 106 4.10 -22.14 3.22
CA THR A 106 4.11 -22.76 4.54
C THR A 106 2.68 -22.94 5.06
N GLU A 107 2.35 -24.11 5.64
CA GLU A 107 1.03 -24.36 6.24
C GLU A 107 0.76 -23.33 7.35
N PRO A 108 -0.26 -22.46 7.22
CA PRO A 108 -0.54 -21.47 8.26
C PRO A 108 -1.03 -22.14 9.54
N GLU A 109 -0.57 -21.66 10.70
CA GLU A 109 -1.09 -22.09 11.99
C GLU A 109 -2.52 -21.55 12.17
N LEU A 110 -3.52 -22.41 12.06
CA LEU A 110 -4.92 -22.04 12.19
C LEU A 110 -5.43 -22.27 13.62
N PRO A 111 -6.24 -21.35 14.19
CA PRO A 111 -6.72 -21.48 15.57
C PRO A 111 -7.73 -22.61 15.77
N PHE A 112 -8.32 -23.09 14.68
CA PHE A 112 -9.24 -24.23 14.65
C PHE A 112 -9.08 -24.99 13.34
N GLU A 113 -9.60 -26.22 13.31
CA GLU A 113 -9.56 -27.03 12.10
C GLU A 113 -10.44 -26.42 11.02
N VAL A 114 -9.83 -26.07 9.89
CA VAL A 114 -10.52 -25.50 8.72
C VAL A 114 -10.95 -26.63 7.80
N SER A 115 -12.18 -26.55 7.29
CA SER A 115 -12.73 -27.52 6.35
C SER A 115 -11.81 -27.69 5.13
N PRO A 116 -11.52 -28.94 4.69
CA PRO A 116 -10.76 -29.19 3.48
C PRO A 116 -11.32 -28.48 2.22
N LEU A 117 -12.62 -28.20 2.19
CA LEU A 117 -13.27 -27.47 1.09
C LEU A 117 -12.74 -26.04 0.92
N ALA A 118 -12.28 -25.38 1.98
CA ALA A 118 -11.68 -24.04 1.89
C ALA A 118 -10.42 -24.03 1.00
N TYR A 119 -9.64 -25.11 1.03
CA TYR A 119 -8.45 -25.27 0.19
C TYR A 119 -8.80 -25.54 -1.28
N ALA A 120 -9.92 -26.24 -1.53
CA ALA A 120 -10.44 -26.40 -2.89
C ALA A 120 -10.91 -25.05 -3.46
N GLN A 121 -11.69 -24.29 -2.67
CA GLN A 121 -12.10 -22.92 -3.02
C GLN A 121 -10.91 -21.99 -3.28
N GLU A 122 -9.84 -22.10 -2.47
CA GLU A 122 -8.61 -21.32 -2.66
C GLU A 122 -7.99 -21.56 -4.04
N LEU A 123 -7.92 -22.82 -4.51
CA LEU A 123 -7.38 -23.12 -5.84
C LEU A 123 -8.34 -22.76 -6.98
N GLU A 124 -9.66 -22.81 -6.75
CA GLU A 124 -10.64 -22.33 -7.72
C GLU A 124 -10.53 -20.82 -7.93
N ARG A 125 -10.33 -20.05 -6.85
CA ARG A 125 -10.19 -18.59 -6.88
C ARG A 125 -8.81 -18.14 -7.34
N PHE A 126 -7.76 -18.85 -6.90
CA PHE A 126 -6.36 -18.51 -7.15
C PHE A 126 -5.57 -19.73 -7.66
N PRO A 127 -5.72 -20.08 -8.95
CA PRO A 127 -5.11 -21.26 -9.54
C PRO A 127 -3.60 -21.36 -9.33
N ARG A 128 -3.15 -22.54 -8.87
CA ARG A 128 -1.74 -22.92 -8.74
C ARG A 128 -1.41 -24.06 -9.69
N SER A 129 -0.25 -23.98 -10.34
CA SER A 129 0.33 -25.08 -11.10
C SER A 129 0.72 -26.20 -10.14
N GLN A 130 0.72 -27.44 -10.63
CA GLN A 130 0.87 -28.62 -9.78
C GLN A 130 2.20 -28.68 -9.01
N ASP A 131 3.25 -28.06 -9.56
CA ASP A 131 4.56 -27.87 -8.94
C ASP A 131 4.59 -26.78 -7.84
N GLN A 132 3.61 -25.88 -7.82
CA GLN A 132 3.46 -24.80 -6.83
C GLN A 132 2.51 -25.18 -5.68
N ILE A 133 1.97 -26.40 -5.67
CA ILE A 133 1.09 -26.90 -4.61
C ILE A 133 1.95 -27.69 -3.61
N PRO A 134 2.11 -27.23 -2.35
CA PRO A 134 2.84 -27.96 -1.33
C PRO A 134 2.17 -29.30 -0.96
N ASP A 135 2.96 -30.28 -0.49
CA ASP A 135 2.47 -31.61 -0.11
C ASP A 135 1.33 -31.56 0.94
N TRP A 136 1.45 -30.67 1.93
CA TRP A 136 0.43 -30.49 2.96
C TRP A 136 -0.89 -29.98 2.36
N PHE A 137 -0.82 -29.10 1.36
CA PHE A 137 -1.99 -28.55 0.66
C PHE A 137 -2.65 -29.63 -0.18
N ALA A 138 -1.84 -30.43 -0.90
CA ALA A 138 -2.33 -31.57 -1.67
C ALA A 138 -3.08 -32.58 -0.78
N ALA A 139 -2.58 -32.85 0.42
CA ALA A 139 -3.26 -33.71 1.40
C ALA A 139 -4.64 -33.17 1.82
N ARG A 140 -4.81 -31.84 1.95
CA ARG A 140 -6.13 -31.21 2.20
C ARG A 140 -7.06 -31.36 1.00
N LEU A 141 -6.57 -31.20 -0.22
CA LEU A 141 -7.37 -31.42 -1.43
C LEU A 141 -7.86 -32.87 -1.54
N ASP A 142 -7.01 -33.84 -1.19
CA ASP A 142 -7.41 -35.25 -1.13
C ASP A 142 -8.51 -35.52 -0.09
N GLN A 143 -8.50 -34.79 1.02
CA GLN A 143 -9.59 -34.82 2.00
C GLN A 143 -10.85 -34.17 1.44
N ALA A 144 -10.74 -33.02 0.76
CA ALA A 144 -11.85 -32.30 0.15
C ALA A 144 -12.62 -33.17 -0.88
N ARG A 145 -11.90 -33.96 -1.69
CA ARG A 145 -12.52 -34.89 -2.66
C ARG A 145 -13.39 -35.99 -2.05
N ARG A 146 -13.31 -36.21 -0.74
CA ARG A 146 -14.15 -37.19 -0.01
C ARG A 146 -15.45 -36.60 0.50
N LEU A 147 -15.58 -35.28 0.47
CA LEU A 147 -16.78 -34.55 0.82
C LEU A 147 -17.67 -34.40 -0.41
N ASP A 148 -18.96 -34.12 -0.19
CA ASP A 148 -19.94 -33.84 -1.24
C ASP A 148 -20.43 -32.39 -1.09
N PRO A 149 -19.73 -31.41 -1.73
CA PRO A 149 -20.08 -30.00 -1.62
C PRO A 149 -21.49 -29.71 -2.14
N ASP A 150 -21.95 -30.44 -3.16
CA ASP A 150 -23.26 -30.24 -3.77
C ASP A 150 -24.36 -30.63 -2.80
N GLN A 151 -24.19 -31.76 -2.10
CA GLN A 151 -25.10 -32.17 -1.03
C GLN A 151 -25.12 -31.12 0.11
N MET A 152 -23.95 -30.70 0.60
CA MET A 152 -23.85 -29.73 1.70
C MET A 152 -24.46 -28.37 1.33
N THR A 153 -24.26 -27.93 0.08
CA THR A 153 -24.87 -26.70 -0.48
C THR A 153 -26.39 -26.82 -0.49
N ALA A 154 -26.93 -27.96 -0.96
CA ALA A 154 -28.36 -28.21 -0.95
C ALA A 154 -28.96 -28.27 0.46
N GLU A 155 -28.27 -28.88 1.42
CA GLU A 155 -28.67 -28.92 2.83
C GLU A 155 -28.76 -27.51 3.42
N PHE A 156 -27.77 -26.65 3.17
CA PHE A 156 -27.80 -25.25 3.63
C PHE A 156 -28.92 -24.44 2.95
N GLY A 157 -29.13 -24.62 1.64
CA GLY A 157 -30.23 -23.97 0.92
C GLY A 157 -31.61 -24.34 1.49
N ASN A 158 -31.80 -25.62 1.84
CA ASN A 158 -33.01 -26.08 2.52
C ASN A 158 -33.14 -25.49 3.94
N ALA A 159 -32.04 -25.37 4.68
CA ALA A 159 -32.03 -24.76 6.01
C ALA A 159 -32.41 -23.26 5.95
N LEU A 160 -31.99 -22.52 4.93
CA LEU A 160 -32.41 -21.13 4.69
C LEU A 160 -33.92 -21.03 4.44
N VAL A 161 -34.47 -21.96 3.65
CA VAL A 161 -35.91 -22.02 3.40
C VAL A 161 -36.69 -22.29 4.70
N GLU A 162 -36.24 -23.25 5.50
CA GLU A 162 -36.85 -23.58 6.78
C GLU A 162 -36.77 -22.41 7.77
N ALA A 163 -35.60 -21.75 7.88
CA ALA A 163 -35.41 -20.59 8.74
C ALA A 163 -36.33 -19.42 8.34
N CYS A 164 -36.44 -19.10 7.04
CA CYS A 164 -37.35 -18.07 6.56
C CYS A 164 -38.82 -18.41 6.85
N ALA A 165 -39.21 -19.68 6.70
CA ALA A 165 -40.55 -20.14 7.03
C ALA A 165 -40.88 -19.99 8.53
N ASN A 166 -39.89 -20.22 9.41
CA ASN A 166 -40.05 -20.01 10.85
C ASN A 166 -40.29 -18.54 11.23
N GLU A 167 -39.79 -17.60 10.42
CA GLU A 167 -40.02 -16.15 10.57
C GLU A 167 -41.27 -15.67 9.80
N GLY A 168 -42.05 -16.58 9.22
CA GLY A 168 -43.30 -16.25 8.51
C GLY A 168 -43.11 -15.75 7.07
N LEU A 169 -41.91 -15.90 6.50
CA LEU A 169 -41.61 -15.57 5.11
C LEU A 169 -41.75 -16.81 4.21
N LYS A 170 -41.96 -16.57 2.91
CA LYS A 170 -41.89 -17.62 1.89
C LYS A 170 -40.55 -17.56 1.18
N ALA A 171 -39.79 -18.65 1.21
CA ALA A 171 -38.51 -18.75 0.51
C ALA A 171 -38.51 -19.92 -0.48
N ASP A 172 -37.99 -19.68 -1.69
CA ASP A 172 -37.76 -20.67 -2.73
C ASP A 172 -36.24 -20.76 -2.98
N TYR A 173 -35.64 -21.90 -2.63
CA TYR A 173 -34.25 -22.20 -2.97
C TYR A 173 -34.16 -22.60 -4.45
N LEU A 174 -33.29 -21.88 -5.18
CA LEU A 174 -33.02 -22.07 -6.60
C LEU A 174 -31.55 -22.53 -6.72
N PRO A 175 -31.30 -23.85 -6.80
CA PRO A 175 -29.95 -24.39 -6.81
C PRO A 175 -29.08 -23.82 -7.94
N PRO A 176 -27.76 -23.68 -7.73
CA PRO A 176 -27.02 -24.16 -6.56
C PRO A 176 -26.91 -23.15 -5.40
N THR A 177 -27.05 -21.85 -5.65
CA THR A 177 -26.74 -20.82 -4.64
C THR A 177 -27.71 -19.64 -4.64
N SER A 178 -28.77 -19.70 -5.45
CA SER A 178 -29.75 -18.63 -5.51
C SER A 178 -30.91 -18.85 -4.55
N LEU A 179 -31.41 -17.76 -3.98
CA LEU A 179 -32.57 -17.77 -3.08
C LEU A 179 -33.53 -16.66 -3.48
N ARG A 180 -34.82 -16.99 -3.52
CA ARG A 180 -35.89 -16.01 -3.59
C ARG A 180 -36.64 -16.00 -2.27
N VAL A 181 -36.69 -14.87 -1.59
CA VAL A 181 -37.48 -14.64 -0.37
C VAL A 181 -38.58 -13.64 -0.69
N SER A 182 -39.79 -13.95 -0.26
CA SER A 182 -40.99 -13.15 -0.45
C SER A 182 -41.86 -13.17 0.78
N GLU A 183 -42.69 -12.15 0.91
CA GLU A 183 -43.74 -12.10 1.91
C GLU A 183 -44.90 -13.05 1.55
N PRO A 184 -45.77 -13.40 2.52
CA PRO A 184 -46.92 -14.28 2.26
C PRO A 184 -47.87 -13.78 1.16
N ASP A 185 -47.91 -12.48 0.91
CA ASP A 185 -48.72 -11.85 -0.14
C ASP A 185 -48.10 -11.93 -1.55
N GLY A 186 -46.86 -12.43 -1.65
CA GLY A 186 -46.10 -12.57 -2.89
C GLY A 186 -45.13 -11.43 -3.18
N THR A 187 -45.01 -10.43 -2.31
CA THR A 187 -44.03 -9.33 -2.45
C THR A 187 -42.62 -9.88 -2.32
N VAL A 188 -41.78 -9.71 -3.35
CA VAL A 188 -40.41 -10.22 -3.35
C VAL A 188 -39.51 -9.30 -2.50
N LEU A 189 -38.91 -9.87 -1.47
CA LEU A 189 -37.97 -9.19 -0.58
C LEU A 189 -36.55 -9.27 -1.10
N LEU A 190 -36.15 -10.46 -1.55
CA LEU A 190 -34.83 -10.75 -2.09
C LEU A 190 -34.97 -11.76 -3.22
N GLU A 191 -34.28 -11.52 -4.32
CA GLU A 191 -34.00 -12.55 -5.33
C GLU A 191 -32.57 -12.32 -5.82
N GLY A 192 -31.69 -13.28 -5.56
CA GLY A 192 -30.29 -13.12 -5.91
C GLY A 192 -29.49 -14.41 -5.73
N ASP A 193 -28.31 -14.39 -6.34
CA ASP A 193 -27.29 -15.41 -6.13
C ASP A 193 -26.53 -15.10 -4.84
N LEU A 194 -26.62 -16.00 -3.86
CA LEU A 194 -25.97 -15.90 -2.54
C LEU A 194 -24.67 -16.72 -2.50
N LYS A 195 -23.99 -16.86 -3.64
CA LYS A 195 -22.79 -17.69 -3.80
C LYS A 195 -21.78 -17.56 -2.64
N ASP A 196 -21.38 -16.34 -2.28
CA ASP A 196 -20.40 -16.13 -1.20
C ASP A 196 -20.89 -16.62 0.17
N THR A 197 -22.19 -16.46 0.46
CA THR A 197 -22.82 -16.96 1.68
C THR A 197 -22.81 -18.49 1.73
N PHE A 198 -23.13 -19.14 0.62
CA PHE A 198 -23.10 -20.60 0.51
C PHE A 198 -21.66 -21.14 0.62
N GLU A 199 -20.70 -20.51 -0.07
CA GLU A 199 -19.28 -20.88 0.01
C GLU A 199 -18.74 -20.77 1.45
N GLN A 200 -19.19 -19.78 2.22
CA GLN A 200 -18.82 -19.65 3.63
C GLN A 200 -19.54 -20.65 4.54
N ALA A 201 -20.81 -20.95 4.24
CA ALA A 201 -21.60 -21.88 5.03
C ALA A 201 -21.02 -23.30 4.95
N ILE A 202 -20.70 -23.81 3.76
CA ILE A 202 -20.25 -25.20 3.57
C ILE A 202 -18.88 -25.50 4.20
N ILE A 203 -18.07 -24.47 4.47
CA ILE A 203 -16.78 -24.62 5.17
C ILE A 203 -16.90 -24.41 6.68
N SER A 204 -18.05 -23.93 7.16
CA SER A 204 -18.33 -23.69 8.58
C SER A 204 -18.88 -24.94 9.27
N PRO A 205 -18.70 -25.11 10.59
CA PRO A 205 -19.34 -26.18 11.34
C PRO A 205 -20.87 -26.12 11.24
N THR A 206 -21.55 -27.27 11.27
CA THR A 206 -23.02 -27.36 11.11
C THR A 206 -23.80 -26.50 12.12
N GLU A 207 -23.31 -26.34 13.36
CA GLU A 207 -23.91 -25.47 14.36
C GLU A 207 -23.91 -23.98 13.93
N HIS A 208 -22.85 -23.54 13.25
CA HIS A 208 -22.76 -22.19 12.71
C HIS A 208 -23.65 -22.01 11.47
N GLN A 209 -23.82 -23.05 10.64
CA GLN A 209 -24.72 -22.99 9.48
C GLN A 209 -26.18 -22.75 9.88
N ALA A 210 -26.66 -23.46 10.91
CA ALA A 210 -28.01 -23.25 11.42
C ALA A 210 -28.19 -21.83 12.01
N SER A 211 -27.19 -21.35 12.74
CA SER A 211 -27.17 -19.98 13.28
C SER A 211 -27.18 -18.91 12.18
N LEU A 212 -26.39 -19.12 11.12
CA LEU A 212 -26.33 -18.23 9.94
C LEU A 212 -27.69 -18.17 9.22
N ALA A 213 -28.33 -19.32 9.00
CA ALA A 213 -29.64 -19.38 8.37
C ALA A 213 -30.72 -18.65 9.20
N ALA A 214 -30.71 -18.84 10.52
CA ALA A 214 -31.62 -18.15 11.44
C ALA A 214 -31.39 -16.63 11.45
N HIS A 215 -30.12 -16.19 11.49
CA HIS A 215 -29.79 -14.77 11.47
C HIS A 215 -30.23 -14.10 10.16
N PHE A 216 -29.99 -14.75 9.03
CA PHE A 216 -30.46 -14.29 7.72
C PHE A 216 -31.99 -14.17 7.67
N ALA A 217 -32.71 -15.17 8.15
CA ALA A 217 -34.18 -15.14 8.18
C ALA A 217 -34.72 -13.99 9.04
N GLY A 218 -34.14 -13.78 10.23
CA GLY A 218 -34.52 -12.68 11.12
C GLY A 218 -34.27 -11.31 10.50
N TYR A 219 -33.14 -11.14 9.79
CA TYR A 219 -32.87 -9.92 9.01
C TYR A 219 -33.93 -9.67 7.94
N MET A 220 -34.26 -10.68 7.14
CA MET A 220 -35.27 -10.56 6.08
C MET A 220 -36.67 -10.24 6.63
N ALA A 221 -37.03 -10.82 7.77
CA ALA A 221 -38.33 -10.59 8.41
C ALA A 221 -38.45 -9.16 8.93
N ARG A 222 -37.36 -8.60 9.45
CA ARG A 222 -37.30 -7.20 9.85
C ARG A 222 -37.42 -6.26 8.65
N ALA A 223 -36.69 -6.53 7.56
CA ALA A 223 -36.78 -5.74 6.33
C ALA A 223 -38.19 -5.74 5.70
N ALA A 224 -38.92 -6.85 5.84
CA ALA A 224 -40.32 -6.98 5.41
C ALA A 224 -41.26 -6.06 6.22
N GLN A 225 -41.05 -5.98 7.54
CA GLN A 225 -41.81 -5.12 8.45
C GLN A 225 -41.56 -3.64 8.16
N GLU A 226 -40.31 -3.26 7.88
CA GLU A 226 -39.93 -1.87 7.54
C GLU A 226 -40.52 -1.44 6.17
N ARG A 227 -40.68 -2.36 5.21
CA ARG A 227 -41.33 -2.07 3.90
C ARG A 227 -42.83 -1.86 3.93
N HIS A 228 -43.51 -2.36 4.96
CA HIS A 228 -44.94 -2.13 5.17
C HIS A 228 -45.25 -0.70 5.63
N GLU A 229 -44.22 0.11 5.87
CA GLU A 229 -44.33 1.56 6.04
C GLU A 229 -44.28 2.27 4.67
N PRO A 230 -45.22 3.18 4.35
CA PRO A 230 -45.37 3.71 3.00
C PRO A 230 -44.21 4.63 2.61
N ALA A 231 -43.60 4.32 1.45
CA ALA A 231 -42.61 5.16 0.77
C ALA A 231 -43.24 6.44 0.20
N GLY A 232 -43.02 7.57 0.86
CA GLY A 232 -43.14 8.89 0.24
C GLY A 232 -41.82 9.28 -0.44
N GLU A 233 -41.80 10.35 -1.24
CA GLU A 233 -40.68 11.29 -1.10
C GLU A 233 -40.59 11.53 0.41
N HIS A 234 -39.68 10.87 1.12
CA HIS A 234 -39.65 11.01 2.57
C HIS A 234 -39.16 12.44 2.77
N PRO A 235 -40.04 13.38 3.17
CA PRO A 235 -39.53 14.61 3.72
C PRO A 235 -38.68 14.10 4.89
N VAL A 236 -37.46 14.61 5.02
CA VAL A 236 -36.72 14.46 6.28
C VAL A 236 -37.75 14.67 7.38
N ASP A 237 -37.96 13.65 8.22
CA ASP A 237 -38.88 13.77 9.33
C ASP A 237 -38.52 15.10 10.01
N PRO A 238 -39.43 16.08 10.12
CA PRO A 238 -39.08 17.38 10.69
C PRO A 238 -38.53 17.26 12.12
N ASP A 239 -38.74 16.12 12.78
CA ASP A 239 -38.17 15.77 14.08
C ASP A 239 -36.82 15.01 13.99
N ASP A 240 -36.37 14.61 12.80
CA ASP A 240 -35.03 14.03 12.54
C ASP A 240 -33.97 15.12 12.49
N THR A 241 -33.53 15.46 13.70
CA THR A 241 -32.48 16.45 13.95
C THR A 241 -31.16 16.15 13.25
N VAL A 242 -30.82 14.88 12.97
CA VAL A 242 -29.55 14.50 12.31
C VAL A 242 -29.64 14.73 10.81
N ALA A 243 -30.70 14.25 10.16
CA ALA A 243 -30.90 14.52 8.73
C ALA A 243 -31.08 16.01 8.46
N GLY A 244 -31.83 16.73 9.30
CA GLY A 244 -32.00 18.18 9.20
C GLY A 244 -30.68 18.94 9.33
N ALA A 245 -29.82 18.52 10.27
CA ALA A 245 -28.48 19.09 10.44
C ALA A 245 -27.57 18.79 9.24
N LEU A 246 -27.62 17.58 8.67
CA LEU A 246 -26.84 17.22 7.48
C LEU A 246 -27.27 18.02 6.25
N VAL A 247 -28.57 18.12 5.97
CA VAL A 247 -29.08 18.96 4.86
C VAL A 247 -28.61 20.40 5.02
N THR A 248 -28.69 20.94 6.25
CA THR A 248 -28.26 22.31 6.54
C THR A 248 -26.74 22.47 6.35
N ALA A 249 -25.94 21.54 6.89
CA ALA A 249 -24.49 21.57 6.81
C ALA A 249 -23.96 21.49 5.37
N PHE A 250 -24.52 20.59 4.55
CA PHE A 250 -24.15 20.50 3.13
C PHE A 250 -24.58 21.76 2.37
N ALA A 251 -25.78 22.30 2.65
CA ALA A 251 -26.25 23.53 2.01
C ALA A 251 -25.37 24.74 2.35
N GLU A 252 -24.94 24.88 3.61
CA GLU A 252 -23.98 25.91 4.04
C GLU A 252 -22.60 25.74 3.39
N ALA A 253 -22.20 24.50 3.11
CA ALA A 253 -20.99 24.17 2.35
C ALA A 253 -21.17 24.29 0.82
N GLY A 254 -22.35 24.71 0.33
CA GLY A 254 -22.62 24.98 -1.07
C GLY A 254 -23.08 23.77 -1.90
N ALA A 255 -23.48 22.67 -1.25
CA ALA A 255 -23.91 21.43 -1.87
C ALA A 255 -25.34 21.06 -1.47
N GLN A 256 -26.15 20.54 -2.38
CA GLN A 256 -27.49 20.05 -2.04
C GLN A 256 -27.47 18.54 -1.91
N VAL A 257 -28.07 18.00 -0.85
CA VAL A 257 -28.15 16.56 -0.60
C VAL A 257 -29.60 16.14 -0.41
N SER A 258 -29.88 14.88 -0.70
CA SER A 258 -31.17 14.22 -0.48
C SER A 258 -30.97 12.89 0.23
N PHE A 259 -32.03 12.36 0.81
CA PHE A 259 -32.01 11.03 1.42
C PHE A 259 -32.76 10.04 0.54
N GLN A 260 -32.13 8.90 0.26
CA GLN A 260 -32.77 7.79 -0.44
C GLN A 260 -33.60 6.93 0.54
N ASP A 261 -33.11 6.80 1.77
CA ASP A 261 -33.77 6.19 2.93
C ASP A 261 -33.24 6.85 4.22
N ALA A 262 -33.62 6.36 5.39
CA ALA A 262 -33.21 6.96 6.67
C ALA A 262 -31.68 7.06 6.81
N ASP A 263 -30.94 6.09 6.29
CA ASP A 263 -29.50 5.95 6.51
C ASP A 263 -28.67 6.24 5.26
N THR A 264 -29.26 6.50 4.10
CA THR A 264 -28.52 6.73 2.86
C THR A 264 -28.64 8.18 2.40
N LEU A 265 -27.54 8.91 2.52
CA LEU A 265 -27.38 10.27 2.02
C LEU A 265 -26.89 10.25 0.57
N VAL A 266 -27.55 11.02 -0.30
CA VAL A 266 -27.23 11.14 -1.72
C VAL A 266 -26.85 12.58 -2.07
N LEU A 267 -25.70 12.74 -2.71
CA LEU A 267 -25.18 13.99 -3.24
C LEU A 267 -25.14 13.94 -4.78
N PRO A 268 -25.87 14.84 -5.47
CA PRO A 268 -25.72 15.04 -6.91
C PRO A 268 -24.41 15.75 -7.25
N LEU A 269 -23.71 15.23 -8.25
CA LEU A 269 -22.45 15.75 -8.75
C LEU A 269 -22.65 16.64 -10.01
N PRO A 270 -21.72 17.57 -10.31
CA PRO A 270 -21.88 18.51 -11.43
C PRO A 270 -21.89 17.88 -12.83
N ASP A 271 -21.35 16.66 -12.96
CA ASP A 271 -21.31 15.86 -14.19
C ASP A 271 -22.63 15.12 -14.47
N GLY A 272 -23.61 15.22 -13.56
CA GLY A 272 -24.90 14.54 -13.63
C GLY A 272 -24.93 13.17 -12.95
N ASN A 273 -23.82 12.71 -12.37
CA ASN A 273 -23.77 11.51 -11.53
C ASN A 273 -24.22 11.81 -10.09
N GLN A 274 -24.37 10.77 -9.29
CA GLN A 274 -24.69 10.87 -7.86
C GLN A 274 -23.68 10.08 -7.05
N ALA A 275 -23.26 10.63 -5.91
CA ALA A 275 -22.51 9.94 -4.89
C ALA A 275 -23.45 9.63 -3.71
N SER A 276 -23.48 8.39 -3.25
CA SER A 276 -24.28 7.99 -2.08
C SER A 276 -23.37 7.51 -0.95
N THR A 277 -23.77 7.75 0.29
CA THR A 277 -23.04 7.31 1.48
C THR A 277 -24.01 6.86 2.57
N ASP A 278 -23.67 5.77 3.25
CA ASP A 278 -24.40 5.26 4.41
C ASP A 278 -23.99 6.06 5.66
N ILE A 279 -24.98 6.55 6.41
CA ILE A 279 -24.85 7.36 7.62
C ILE A 279 -25.43 6.67 8.86
N SER A 280 -25.79 5.38 8.80
CA SER A 280 -26.29 4.60 9.94
C SER A 280 -25.33 4.66 11.12
N GLY A 281 -24.02 4.57 10.85
CA GLY A 281 -22.97 4.71 11.85
C GLY A 281 -22.92 6.10 12.50
N LEU A 282 -23.07 7.16 11.70
CA LEU A 282 -23.13 8.54 12.21
C LEU A 282 -24.37 8.75 13.08
N ARG A 283 -25.53 8.23 12.67
CA ARG A 283 -26.78 8.30 13.44
C ARG A 283 -26.69 7.54 14.76
N SER A 284 -26.14 6.34 14.74
CA SER A 284 -25.90 5.54 15.93
C SER A 284 -25.00 6.29 16.93
N ALA A 285 -23.91 6.90 16.44
CA ALA A 285 -22.99 7.68 17.27
C ALA A 285 -23.63 8.95 17.87
N LEU A 286 -24.62 9.52 17.20
CA LEU A 286 -25.35 10.72 17.65
C LEU A 286 -26.59 10.38 18.49
N GLY A 287 -26.84 9.10 18.80
CA GLY A 287 -27.92 8.66 19.66
C GLY A 287 -27.86 9.32 21.05
N GLY A 288 -28.75 10.27 21.31
CA GLY A 288 -28.82 11.01 22.57
C GLY A 288 -27.92 12.26 22.66
N ALA A 289 -27.30 12.68 21.56
CA ALA A 289 -26.50 13.91 21.48
C ALA A 289 -27.37 15.18 21.56
N THR A 290 -26.79 16.31 21.99
CA THR A 290 -27.48 17.60 21.98
C THR A 290 -27.61 18.16 20.57
N PRO A 291 -28.57 19.07 20.29
CA PRO A 291 -28.70 19.70 18.98
C PRO A 291 -27.42 20.41 18.49
N GLU A 292 -26.65 21.02 19.39
CA GLU A 292 -25.35 21.62 19.06
C GLU A 292 -24.32 20.56 18.65
N GLN A 293 -24.24 19.44 19.37
CA GLN A 293 -23.33 18.34 19.02
C GLN A 293 -23.72 17.71 17.68
N ILE A 294 -25.01 17.55 17.40
CA ILE A 294 -25.50 17.04 16.12
C ILE A 294 -25.10 17.99 14.99
N ALA A 295 -25.28 19.30 15.17
CA ALA A 295 -24.90 20.31 14.17
C ALA A 295 -23.38 20.33 13.91
N ASP A 296 -22.55 20.31 14.96
CA ASP A 296 -21.09 20.30 14.83
C ASP A 296 -20.56 19.04 14.11
N ASN A 297 -21.13 17.87 14.44
CA ASN A 297 -20.76 16.61 13.79
C ASN A 297 -21.24 16.56 12.33
N ALA A 298 -22.45 17.05 12.05
CA ALA A 298 -22.96 17.15 10.68
C ALA A 298 -22.11 18.10 9.82
N ALA A 299 -21.68 19.24 10.36
CA ALA A 299 -20.76 20.17 9.69
C ALA A 299 -19.38 19.54 9.42
N GLY A 300 -18.85 18.79 10.38
CA GLY A 300 -17.60 18.02 10.21
C GLY A 300 -17.71 16.95 9.13
N PHE A 301 -18.81 16.19 9.15
CA PHE A 301 -19.11 15.14 8.16
C PHE A 301 -19.25 15.73 6.75
N ALA A 302 -20.02 16.82 6.59
CA ALA A 302 -20.21 17.49 5.31
C ALA A 302 -18.88 18.00 4.72
N ARG A 303 -18.04 18.61 5.55
CA ARG A 303 -16.71 19.09 5.13
C ARG A 303 -15.82 17.93 4.67
N ALA A 304 -15.75 16.86 5.45
CA ALA A 304 -14.93 15.69 5.11
C ALA A 304 -15.41 15.02 3.81
N ALA A 305 -16.72 14.86 3.63
CA ALA A 305 -17.29 14.27 2.42
C ALA A 305 -17.02 15.13 1.17
N LEU A 306 -17.20 16.45 1.27
CA LEU A 306 -16.94 17.38 0.16
C LEU A 306 -15.44 17.51 -0.14
N ASP A 307 -14.57 17.44 0.86
CA ASP A 307 -13.11 17.43 0.66
C ASP A 307 -12.65 16.16 -0.07
N GLN A 308 -13.16 14.99 0.32
CA GLN A 308 -12.87 13.72 -0.36
C GLN A 308 -13.36 13.71 -1.81
N LEU A 309 -14.57 14.21 -2.06
CA LEU A 309 -15.10 14.38 -3.42
C LEU A 309 -14.30 15.39 -4.22
N GLY A 310 -13.92 16.51 -3.61
CA GLY A 310 -13.05 17.51 -4.22
C GLY A 310 -11.67 16.96 -4.55
N GLN A 311 -11.14 16.01 -3.77
CA GLN A 311 -9.91 15.28 -4.09
C GLN A 311 -10.11 14.30 -5.25
N ALA A 312 -11.21 13.56 -5.28
CA ALA A 312 -11.54 12.64 -6.38
C ALA A 312 -11.70 13.39 -7.72
N VAL A 313 -12.43 14.49 -7.73
CA VAL A 313 -12.60 15.36 -8.91
C VAL A 313 -11.28 16.05 -9.30
N ARG A 314 -10.42 16.40 -8.33
CA ARG A 314 -9.06 16.93 -8.62
C ARG A 314 -8.11 15.87 -9.19
N ARG A 315 -8.27 14.58 -8.85
CA ARG A 315 -7.53 13.47 -9.47
C ARG A 315 -7.94 13.27 -10.93
N GLU A 316 -9.22 13.44 -11.25
CA GLU A 316 -9.72 13.37 -12.63
C GLU A 316 -9.40 14.63 -13.46
N ALA A 317 -9.44 15.81 -12.83
CA ALA A 317 -9.09 17.09 -13.46
C ALA A 317 -7.58 17.40 -13.48
N GLY A 318 -6.75 16.58 -12.81
CA GLY A 318 -5.31 16.73 -12.63
C GLY A 318 -4.44 16.45 -13.87
N ALA A 319 -5.02 16.49 -15.07
CA ALA A 319 -4.29 16.55 -16.34
C ALA A 319 -3.89 18.01 -16.68
N ALA A 320 -3.30 18.73 -15.72
CA ALA A 320 -2.76 20.07 -15.91
C ALA A 320 -1.27 20.11 -15.49
N ASP A 321 -0.40 20.21 -16.49
CA ASP A 321 1.04 20.44 -16.51
C ASP A 321 1.88 20.11 -15.23
N PRO A 322 2.61 18.96 -15.20
CA PRO A 322 3.44 18.51 -14.06
C PRO A 322 4.72 19.32 -13.79
N ALA A 323 4.91 20.47 -14.44
CA ALA A 323 6.25 21.01 -14.65
C ALA A 323 7.04 21.40 -13.38
N GLY A 324 6.37 21.54 -12.23
CA GLY A 324 7.00 21.79 -10.92
C GLY A 324 6.93 20.64 -9.91
N GLN A 325 6.38 19.48 -10.27
CA GLN A 325 6.17 18.34 -9.36
C GLN A 325 7.08 17.14 -9.66
N LEU A 326 7.81 17.16 -10.78
CA LEU A 326 8.69 16.04 -11.13
C LEU A 326 10.03 16.15 -10.39
N ARG A 327 10.45 15.07 -9.73
CA ARG A 327 11.74 14.91 -9.06
C ARG A 327 12.38 13.59 -9.48
N VAL A 328 13.64 13.37 -9.16
CA VAL A 328 14.29 12.05 -9.27
C VAL A 328 14.66 11.49 -7.91
N ARG A 329 14.57 10.16 -7.79
CA ARG A 329 15.01 9.43 -6.60
C ARG A 329 15.80 8.20 -7.00
N LEU A 330 16.80 7.86 -6.18
CA LEU A 330 17.63 6.68 -6.38
C LEU A 330 17.12 5.52 -5.52
N TYR A 331 17.26 4.31 -6.06
CA TYR A 331 16.83 3.07 -5.46
C TYR A 331 17.86 1.98 -5.72
N PRO A 332 18.05 1.02 -4.79
CA PRO A 332 18.72 -0.22 -5.11
C PRO A 332 17.83 -1.06 -6.03
N VAL A 333 18.44 -1.94 -6.82
CA VAL A 333 17.69 -2.89 -7.67
C VAL A 333 16.71 -3.76 -6.85
N SER A 334 17.03 -4.04 -5.58
CA SER A 334 16.18 -4.84 -4.67
C SER A 334 14.97 -4.09 -4.11
N ALA A 335 14.88 -2.76 -4.29
CA ALA A 335 13.73 -1.99 -3.80
C ALA A 335 12.45 -2.24 -4.61
N PHE A 336 12.57 -2.89 -5.78
CA PHE A 336 11.44 -3.20 -6.64
C PHE A 336 11.37 -4.71 -6.91
N PRO A 337 10.17 -5.31 -6.94
CA PRO A 337 9.98 -6.66 -7.47
C PRO A 337 10.44 -6.76 -8.93
N GLU A 338 10.80 -7.97 -9.35
CA GLU A 338 11.24 -8.24 -10.73
C GLU A 338 10.18 -7.77 -11.74
N GLY A 339 10.61 -7.06 -12.79
CA GLY A 339 9.74 -6.53 -13.86
C GLY A 339 9.01 -5.22 -13.53
N VAL A 340 9.02 -4.73 -12.28
CA VAL A 340 8.33 -3.47 -11.92
C VAL A 340 9.04 -2.25 -12.51
N LEU A 341 10.37 -2.25 -12.60
CA LEU A 341 11.16 -1.13 -13.14
C LEU A 341 10.80 -0.81 -14.60
N ASP A 342 10.42 -1.81 -15.40
CA ASP A 342 10.02 -1.61 -16.80
C ASP A 342 8.70 -0.82 -16.91
N SER A 343 7.83 -0.93 -15.89
CA SER A 343 6.56 -0.21 -15.83
C SER A 343 6.70 1.24 -15.34
N LEU A 344 7.90 1.67 -14.96
CA LEU A 344 8.20 2.99 -14.43
C LEU A 344 9.10 3.79 -15.38
N VAL A 345 9.07 5.12 -15.25
CA VAL A 345 10.07 6.00 -15.87
C VAL A 345 11.35 5.92 -15.03
N ALA A 346 12.11 4.84 -15.25
CA ALA A 346 13.32 4.50 -14.51
C ALA A 346 14.46 4.13 -15.46
N ARG A 347 15.69 4.32 -15.00
CA ARG A 347 16.92 3.90 -15.72
C ARG A 347 18.03 3.56 -14.73
N GLU A 348 18.89 2.63 -15.11
CA GLU A 348 20.11 2.35 -14.37
C GLU A 348 21.14 3.48 -14.61
N ILE A 349 21.77 3.98 -13.53
CA ILE A 349 22.79 5.03 -13.61
C ILE A 349 24.19 4.55 -13.20
N ALA A 350 24.25 3.44 -12.46
CA ALA A 350 25.46 2.70 -12.12
C ALA A 350 25.05 1.26 -11.78
N PRO A 351 25.97 0.27 -11.80
CA PRO A 351 25.64 -1.10 -11.45
C PRO A 351 24.88 -1.21 -10.11
N GLY A 352 23.65 -1.71 -10.18
CA GLY A 352 22.78 -1.90 -9.01
C GLY A 352 22.08 -0.65 -8.49
N LEU A 353 22.25 0.50 -9.17
CA LEU A 353 21.72 1.80 -8.76
C LEU A 353 20.77 2.34 -9.84
N TRP A 354 19.49 2.42 -9.48
CA TRP A 354 18.41 2.84 -10.35
C TRP A 354 17.91 4.22 -10.01
N GLN A 355 17.68 5.04 -11.02
CA GLN A 355 17.08 6.37 -10.92
C GLN A 355 15.68 6.36 -11.52
N THR A 356 14.70 6.80 -10.73
CA THR A 356 13.29 6.84 -11.13
C THR A 356 12.76 8.26 -11.03
N VAL A 357 12.00 8.70 -12.02
CA VAL A 357 11.22 9.95 -11.95
C VAL A 357 10.06 9.74 -11.00
N VAL A 358 9.86 10.67 -10.08
CA VAL A 358 8.76 10.65 -9.11
C VAL A 358 7.94 11.93 -9.23
N VAL A 359 6.65 11.82 -8.95
CA VAL A 359 5.73 12.95 -8.79
C VAL A 359 5.67 13.29 -7.31
N ASP A 360 6.14 14.48 -6.98
CA ASP A 360 6.21 15.05 -5.64
C ASP A 360 5.02 15.99 -5.44
N THR A 361 4.08 15.54 -4.61
CA THR A 361 2.88 16.27 -4.22
C THR A 361 2.93 16.53 -2.71
N PRO A 362 2.21 17.53 -2.19
CA PRO A 362 2.15 17.78 -0.74
C PRO A 362 1.73 16.56 0.10
N GLU A 363 1.04 15.59 -0.53
CA GLU A 363 0.44 14.43 0.12
C GLU A 363 1.23 13.13 -0.13
N SER A 364 2.08 13.07 -1.18
CA SER A 364 2.76 11.84 -1.57
C SER A 364 3.94 12.05 -2.51
N LEU A 365 4.88 11.09 -2.50
CA LEU A 365 5.99 10.98 -3.44
C LEU A 365 5.89 9.64 -4.17
N GLN A 366 5.49 9.65 -5.44
CA GLN A 366 5.13 8.43 -6.18
C GLN A 366 5.99 8.25 -7.44
N PRO A 367 6.54 7.05 -7.72
CA PRO A 367 7.17 6.76 -9.01
C PRO A 367 6.24 7.03 -10.19
N LEU A 368 6.74 7.73 -11.21
CA LEU A 368 5.97 8.06 -12.41
C LEU A 368 5.77 6.78 -13.25
N PRO A 369 4.50 6.33 -13.46
CA PRO A 369 4.24 5.18 -14.31
C PRO A 369 4.58 5.47 -15.76
N ARG A 370 5.19 4.49 -16.46
CA ARG A 370 5.58 4.62 -17.87
C ARG A 370 4.39 4.96 -18.77
N GLN A 371 3.24 4.32 -18.55
CA GLN A 371 2.02 4.59 -19.32
C GLN A 371 1.50 6.04 -19.14
N ALA A 372 1.65 6.62 -17.95
CA ALA A 372 1.26 8.01 -17.71
C ALA A 372 2.17 8.99 -18.45
N HIS A 373 3.48 8.70 -18.49
CA HIS A 373 4.45 9.47 -19.26
C HIS A 373 4.22 9.37 -20.76
N GLU A 374 4.00 8.18 -21.32
CA GLU A 374 3.75 7.99 -22.76
C GLU A 374 2.55 8.81 -23.27
N ARG A 375 1.49 8.93 -22.45
CA ARG A 375 0.32 9.76 -22.77
C ARG A 375 0.65 11.26 -22.87
N SER A 376 1.70 11.72 -22.19
CA SER A 376 2.14 13.13 -22.27
C SER A 376 2.77 13.47 -23.61
N GLY A 377 3.25 12.47 -24.37
CA GLY A 377 3.93 12.66 -25.66
C GLY A 377 5.30 13.33 -25.57
N ARG A 378 5.81 13.56 -24.36
CA ARG A 378 7.15 14.10 -24.09
C ARG A 378 8.19 12.98 -24.17
N PRO A 379 9.42 13.25 -24.61
CA PRO A 379 10.47 12.24 -24.64
C PRO A 379 11.08 12.03 -23.23
N ASP A 380 11.59 10.82 -22.95
CA ASP A 380 12.13 10.45 -21.63
C ASP A 380 13.24 11.40 -21.16
N ASP A 381 14.14 11.81 -22.06
CA ASP A 381 15.26 12.71 -21.79
C ASP A 381 14.82 14.08 -21.26
N GLU A 382 13.78 14.66 -21.87
CA GLU A 382 13.20 15.93 -21.43
C GLU A 382 12.60 15.82 -20.01
N VAL A 383 11.90 14.71 -19.73
CA VAL A 383 11.30 14.45 -18.42
C VAL A 383 12.36 14.22 -17.35
N PHE A 384 13.41 13.46 -17.66
CA PHE A 384 14.54 13.30 -16.76
C PHE A 384 15.30 14.61 -16.54
N ALA A 385 15.55 15.40 -17.59
CA ALA A 385 16.23 16.70 -17.47
C ALA A 385 15.48 17.66 -16.56
N GLN A 386 14.16 17.73 -16.72
CA GLN A 386 13.30 18.51 -15.85
C GLN A 386 13.35 18.02 -14.40
N ALA A 387 13.14 16.72 -14.19
CA ALA A 387 13.09 16.13 -12.86
C ALA A 387 14.43 16.24 -12.11
N VAL A 388 15.55 16.06 -12.81
CA VAL A 388 16.90 16.25 -12.26
C VAL A 388 17.14 17.70 -11.88
N THR A 389 16.79 18.64 -12.77
CA THR A 389 16.98 20.08 -12.51
C THR A 389 16.19 20.50 -11.27
N ALA A 390 14.92 20.12 -11.21
CA ALA A 390 14.08 20.38 -10.05
C ALA A 390 14.70 19.76 -8.78
N SER A 391 15.14 18.50 -8.80
CA SER A 391 15.75 17.88 -7.62
C SER A 391 17.08 18.50 -7.18
N VAL A 392 17.88 19.01 -8.12
CA VAL A 392 19.18 19.65 -7.82
C VAL A 392 19.01 21.06 -7.24
N ASP A 393 17.98 21.78 -7.69
CA ASP A 393 17.68 23.15 -7.25
C ASP A 393 17.18 23.24 -5.80
N GLU A 394 16.81 22.10 -5.20
CA GLU A 394 16.34 22.05 -3.82
C GLU A 394 17.45 22.26 -2.78
N GLU A 395 17.07 22.87 -1.66
CA GLU A 395 18.02 23.30 -0.64
C GLU A 395 18.65 22.12 0.11
N VAL A 396 19.98 22.05 0.06
CA VAL A 396 20.79 21.08 0.81
C VAL A 396 21.84 21.79 1.65
N GLU A 397 22.13 21.20 2.80
CA GLU A 397 23.21 21.61 3.69
C GLU A 397 24.49 20.89 3.30
N THR A 398 25.61 21.61 3.28
CA THR A 398 26.93 21.03 3.00
C THR A 398 27.83 21.23 4.22
N SER A 399 28.38 20.13 4.74
CA SER A 399 29.34 20.14 5.83
C SER A 399 30.62 19.43 5.44
N GLU A 400 31.75 19.96 5.90
CA GLU A 400 33.07 19.41 5.61
C GLU A 400 33.71 18.83 6.85
N HIS A 401 34.33 17.67 6.70
CA HIS A 401 34.99 16.92 7.77
C HIS A 401 36.36 16.47 7.29
N GLU A 402 37.35 16.53 8.17
CA GLU A 402 38.66 15.95 7.91
C GLU A 402 38.80 14.68 8.76
N LEU A 403 38.98 13.55 8.08
CA LEU A 403 39.10 12.22 8.69
C LEU A 403 40.35 11.56 8.15
N ASN A 404 41.28 11.19 9.02
CA ASN A 404 42.55 10.56 8.64
C ASN A 404 43.32 11.28 7.50
N GLY A 405 43.23 12.62 7.46
CA GLY A 405 43.86 13.45 6.42
C GLY A 405 43.14 13.45 5.06
N ALA A 406 41.95 12.85 4.98
CA ALA A 406 41.05 12.93 3.84
C ALA A 406 39.92 13.95 4.12
N ARG A 407 39.67 14.83 3.15
CA ARG A 407 38.53 15.77 3.19
C ARG A 407 37.26 15.04 2.75
N ILE A 408 36.30 14.87 3.65
CA ILE A 408 34.99 14.30 3.38
C ILE A 408 33.95 15.40 3.41
N VAL A 409 33.22 15.56 2.31
CA VAL A 409 32.11 16.49 2.17
C VAL A 409 30.82 15.70 2.33
N HIS A 410 29.99 16.08 3.28
CA HIS A 410 28.65 15.55 3.48
C HIS A 410 27.64 16.57 2.97
N ILE A 411 26.80 16.14 2.04
CA ILE A 411 25.68 16.91 1.51
C ILE A 411 24.41 16.24 2.03
N GLY A 412 23.65 16.95 2.86
CA GLY A 412 22.44 16.44 3.51
C GLY A 412 21.24 17.35 3.28
N GLY A 413 20.04 16.82 3.43
CA GLY A 413 18.81 17.60 3.25
C GLY A 413 17.64 16.99 4.01
N ARG A 414 16.55 17.75 4.17
CA ARG A 414 15.31 17.27 4.83
C ARG A 414 14.35 16.58 3.86
N HIS A 415 14.87 16.16 2.72
CA HIS A 415 14.09 15.70 1.60
C HIS A 415 14.77 14.50 0.90
N PRO A 416 14.00 13.61 0.26
CA PRO A 416 14.53 12.32 -0.22
C PRO A 416 15.23 12.38 -1.60
N TYR A 417 15.45 13.56 -2.16
CA TYR A 417 16.09 13.77 -3.46
C TYR A 417 17.54 14.31 -3.38
N VAL A 418 18.19 14.27 -2.19
CA VAL A 418 19.59 14.71 -2.02
C VAL A 418 20.55 13.94 -2.91
N ALA A 419 20.29 12.65 -3.12
CA ALA A 419 21.07 11.82 -4.02
C ALA A 419 21.17 12.38 -5.45
N ALA A 420 20.21 13.19 -5.92
CA ALA A 420 20.24 13.83 -7.23
C ALA A 420 21.39 14.83 -7.39
N GLN A 421 21.97 15.33 -6.28
CA GLN A 421 23.11 16.24 -6.28
C GLN A 421 24.35 15.65 -6.96
N VAL A 422 24.40 14.31 -7.14
CA VAL A 422 25.44 13.63 -7.93
C VAL A 422 25.52 14.12 -9.38
N HIS A 423 24.42 14.68 -9.92
CA HIS A 423 24.37 15.27 -11.27
C HIS A 423 25.07 16.63 -11.37
N ALA A 424 25.35 17.31 -10.26
CA ALA A 424 25.84 18.70 -10.24
C ALA A 424 27.00 18.91 -9.25
N LEU A 425 27.83 17.87 -9.05
CA LEU A 425 28.93 17.92 -8.07
C LEU A 425 29.98 18.98 -8.39
N ASP A 426 30.30 19.20 -9.66
CA ASP A 426 31.27 20.22 -10.07
C ASP A 426 30.74 21.65 -9.85
N HIS A 427 29.43 21.87 -10.05
CA HIS A 427 28.81 23.14 -9.71
C HIS A 427 28.88 23.43 -8.21
N ARG A 428 28.73 22.39 -7.37
CA ARG A 428 28.66 22.53 -5.91
C ARG A 428 30.04 22.54 -5.23
N LEU A 429 30.96 21.68 -5.66
CA LEU A 429 32.26 21.47 -5.02
C LEU A 429 33.42 22.14 -5.77
N GLY A 430 33.15 22.74 -6.94
CA GLY A 430 34.14 23.38 -7.78
C GLY A 430 34.85 22.40 -8.71
N ASP A 431 36.09 22.72 -9.07
CA ASP A 431 36.86 21.91 -10.02
C ASP A 431 37.34 20.59 -9.39
N LEU A 432 36.89 19.47 -9.96
CA LEU A 432 37.20 18.08 -9.60
C LEU A 432 38.01 17.38 -10.71
N PRO A 433 39.26 17.78 -11.01
CA PRO A 433 39.98 17.37 -12.22
C PRO A 433 40.22 15.86 -12.33
N HIS A 434 40.24 15.16 -11.20
CA HIS A 434 40.37 13.70 -11.10
C HIS A 434 39.05 13.01 -10.74
N GLY A 435 37.96 13.77 -10.69
CA GLY A 435 36.66 13.31 -10.23
C GLY A 435 36.54 13.30 -8.72
N ALA A 436 35.60 12.52 -8.20
CA ALA A 436 35.39 12.36 -6.77
C ALA A 436 34.98 10.92 -6.43
N LEU A 437 35.30 10.47 -5.22
CA LEU A 437 34.63 9.33 -4.63
C LEU A 437 33.26 9.77 -4.13
N VAL A 438 32.25 8.96 -4.37
CA VAL A 438 30.86 9.23 -4.01
C VAL A 438 30.26 8.02 -3.32
N ALA A 439 29.56 8.24 -2.21
CA ALA A 439 28.69 7.26 -1.58
C ALA A 439 27.28 7.82 -1.47
N LEU A 440 26.28 6.98 -1.77
CA LEU A 440 24.86 7.31 -1.76
C LEU A 440 24.14 6.33 -0.83
N PRO A 441 24.32 6.44 0.50
CA PRO A 441 23.85 5.41 1.43
C PRO A 441 22.34 5.46 1.68
N VAL A 442 21.76 6.66 1.75
CA VAL A 442 20.34 6.90 2.03
C VAL A 442 19.84 8.09 1.20
N PRO A 443 18.52 8.24 0.98
CA PRO A 443 17.96 9.28 0.12
C PRO A 443 18.31 10.72 0.52
N GLU A 444 18.51 10.96 1.82
CA GLU A 444 18.76 12.26 2.43
C GLU A 444 20.26 12.60 2.58
N ALA A 445 21.16 11.73 2.15
CA ALA A 445 22.61 11.93 2.34
C ALA A 445 23.44 11.53 1.11
N LEU A 446 24.39 12.40 0.77
CA LEU A 446 25.40 12.20 -0.26
C LEU A 446 26.78 12.50 0.34
N ILE A 447 27.68 11.53 0.29
CA ILE A 447 29.03 11.65 0.85
C ILE A 447 30.03 11.71 -0.31
N VAL A 448 30.89 12.72 -0.30
CA VAL A 448 31.80 12.99 -1.41
C VAL A 448 33.21 13.24 -0.91
N HIS A 449 34.20 12.70 -1.61
CA HIS A 449 35.60 13.04 -1.44
C HIS A 449 36.21 13.47 -2.77
N PRO A 450 36.54 14.76 -2.95
CA PRO A 450 37.27 15.25 -4.12
C PRO A 450 38.64 14.57 -4.26
N LEU A 451 38.86 13.88 -5.37
CA LEU A 451 40.14 13.19 -5.62
C LEU A 451 41.25 14.19 -5.91
N GLY A 452 42.41 13.97 -5.28
CA GLY A 452 43.55 14.90 -5.30
C GLY A 452 43.68 15.73 -4.02
N GLN A 453 42.77 15.58 -3.05
CA GLN A 453 42.84 16.26 -1.75
C GLN A 453 42.98 15.25 -0.61
N GLY A 454 44.21 15.00 -0.15
CA GLY A 454 44.47 14.03 0.91
C GLY A 454 44.55 12.58 0.41
N ASN A 455 44.74 11.63 1.33
CA ASN A 455 45.02 10.24 0.94
C ASN A 455 43.75 9.52 0.43
N PRO A 456 43.70 9.11 -0.85
CA PRO A 456 42.49 8.52 -1.43
C PRO A 456 42.12 7.16 -0.83
N PHE A 457 43.10 6.36 -0.40
CA PHE A 457 42.81 5.05 0.19
C PHE A 457 42.26 5.16 1.62
N ALA A 458 42.76 6.15 2.39
CA ALA A 458 42.17 6.49 3.68
C ALA A 458 40.73 6.99 3.50
N ALA A 459 40.49 7.84 2.51
CA ALA A 459 39.15 8.31 2.16
C ALA A 459 38.20 7.16 1.80
N MET A 460 38.64 6.19 1.00
CA MET A 460 37.82 5.03 0.64
C MET A 460 37.42 4.20 1.87
N ASP A 461 38.34 3.92 2.79
CA ASP A 461 38.02 3.15 4.00
C ASP A 461 37.07 3.92 4.95
N ASP A 462 37.31 5.22 5.13
CA ASP A 462 36.47 6.09 5.96
C ASP A 462 35.06 6.25 5.36
N MET A 463 34.96 6.54 4.06
CA MET A 463 33.67 6.68 3.37
C MET A 463 32.87 5.38 3.38
N ARG A 464 33.51 4.23 3.21
CA ARG A 464 32.85 2.92 3.30
C ARG A 464 32.25 2.69 4.68
N GLN A 465 33.01 2.92 5.75
CA GLN A 465 32.50 2.78 7.12
C GLN A 465 31.34 3.74 7.40
N ILE A 466 31.42 4.98 6.91
CA ILE A 466 30.32 5.94 7.05
C ILE A 466 29.10 5.46 6.27
N ALA A 467 29.26 5.04 5.01
CA ALA A 467 28.18 4.56 4.17
C ALA A 467 27.49 3.32 4.76
N GLU A 468 28.26 2.34 5.25
CA GLU A 468 27.74 1.16 5.96
C GLU A 468 26.89 1.56 7.17
N ARG A 469 27.33 2.55 7.96
CA ARG A 469 26.58 3.05 9.12
C ARG A 469 25.28 3.72 8.72
N PHE A 470 25.30 4.60 7.72
CA PHE A 470 24.07 5.23 7.21
C PHE A 470 23.09 4.21 6.65
N THR A 471 23.57 3.21 5.90
CA THR A 471 22.73 2.13 5.36
C THR A 471 22.13 1.25 6.47
N ALA A 472 22.86 1.02 7.57
CA ALA A 472 22.38 0.22 8.69
C ALA A 472 21.38 0.96 9.60
N GLU A 473 21.55 2.29 9.75
CA GLU A 473 20.73 3.12 10.65
C GLU A 473 19.58 3.84 9.92
N GLY A 474 19.66 3.96 8.60
CA GLY A 474 18.76 4.79 7.80
C GLY A 474 17.51 4.09 7.27
N ASP A 475 16.47 4.88 7.03
CA ASP A 475 15.25 4.42 6.36
C ASP A 475 15.49 4.34 4.83
N LYS A 476 15.00 3.27 4.19
CA LYS A 476 15.12 3.01 2.74
C LYS A 476 16.57 3.14 2.21
N PRO A 477 17.49 2.28 2.67
CA PRO A 477 18.87 2.29 2.22
C PRO A 477 18.99 2.19 0.70
N ILE A 478 19.95 2.92 0.14
CA ILE A 478 20.28 2.89 -1.30
C ILE A 478 21.47 1.96 -1.52
N SER A 479 22.67 2.36 -1.09
CA SER A 479 23.86 1.54 -1.29
C SER A 479 25.03 1.95 -0.40
N SER A 480 25.71 0.99 0.22
CA SER A 480 27.02 1.23 0.87
C SER A 480 28.20 1.24 -0.11
N GLN A 481 27.95 0.94 -1.40
CA GLN A 481 28.97 0.92 -2.45
C GLN A 481 29.54 2.31 -2.70
N LEU A 482 30.86 2.38 -2.92
CA LEU A 482 31.51 3.59 -3.41
C LEU A 482 31.54 3.61 -4.94
N TYR A 483 31.36 4.80 -5.49
CA TYR A 483 31.42 5.08 -6.91
C TYR A 483 32.46 6.15 -7.19
N TRP A 484 33.23 6.00 -8.25
CA TRP A 484 34.01 7.07 -8.82
C TRP A 484 33.13 7.88 -9.76
N TRP A 485 32.90 9.13 -9.40
CA TRP A 485 32.32 10.13 -10.30
C TRP A 485 33.41 10.60 -11.26
N HIS A 486 33.31 10.18 -12.52
CA HIS A 486 34.30 10.44 -13.54
C HIS A 486 34.23 11.91 -14.01
N PRO A 487 35.37 12.58 -14.32
CA PRO A 487 35.39 13.95 -14.85
C PRO A 487 34.51 14.18 -16.09
N ASP A 488 34.32 13.14 -16.93
CA ASP A 488 33.47 13.24 -18.12
C ASP A 488 32.00 13.53 -17.80
N SER A 489 31.56 13.26 -16.56
CA SER A 489 30.21 13.60 -16.08
C SER A 489 29.85 15.07 -16.28
N ARG A 490 30.84 15.98 -16.25
CA ARG A 490 30.64 17.43 -16.46
C ARG A 490 30.22 17.82 -17.87
N SER A 491 30.60 17.00 -18.84
CA SER A 491 30.38 17.26 -20.26
C SER A 491 29.08 16.64 -20.77
N ARG A 492 28.38 15.89 -19.90
CA ARG A 492 27.13 15.21 -20.25
C ARG A 492 25.96 16.20 -20.26
N GLU A 493 24.99 15.90 -21.11
CA GLU A 493 23.77 16.70 -21.23
C GLU A 493 22.98 16.74 -19.93
N GLN A 494 22.24 17.83 -19.72
CA GLN A 494 21.44 18.02 -18.53
C GLN A 494 20.40 16.90 -18.41
N GLY A 495 20.35 16.24 -17.26
CA GLY A 495 19.48 15.08 -17.06
C GLY A 495 20.02 13.77 -17.61
N ALA A 496 21.18 13.70 -18.27
CA ALA A 496 21.83 12.44 -18.59
C ALA A 496 22.41 11.79 -17.31
N PRO A 497 22.54 10.44 -17.25
CA PRO A 497 23.22 9.79 -16.13
C PRO A 497 24.68 10.27 -16.02
N PRO A 498 25.16 10.59 -14.81
CA PRO A 498 26.59 10.81 -14.58
C PRO A 498 27.37 9.52 -14.87
N ASP A 499 28.66 9.66 -15.16
CA ASP A 499 29.56 8.51 -15.31
C ASP A 499 30.04 8.08 -13.91
N LEU A 500 29.29 7.13 -13.33
CA LEU A 500 29.56 6.53 -12.04
C LEU A 500 30.11 5.12 -12.21
N ARG A 501 31.34 4.91 -11.77
CA ARG A 501 32.03 3.61 -11.87
C ARG A 501 32.18 3.00 -10.50
N ALA A 502 31.71 1.77 -10.30
CA ALA A 502 31.81 1.10 -9.00
C ALA A 502 33.29 0.86 -8.64
N VAL A 503 33.67 1.25 -7.42
CA VAL A 503 35.04 1.12 -6.93
C VAL A 503 35.02 0.61 -5.49
N GLU A 504 35.94 -0.29 -5.19
CA GLU A 504 36.13 -0.83 -3.85
C GLU A 504 37.62 -0.95 -3.55
N ALA A 505 38.00 -0.77 -2.29
CA ALA A 505 39.37 -0.95 -1.83
C ALA A 505 39.35 -1.76 -0.54
N THR A 506 40.15 -2.81 -0.51
CA THR A 506 40.42 -3.60 0.69
C THR A 506 41.77 -3.15 1.24
N VAL A 507 41.77 -2.58 2.45
CA VAL A 507 42.99 -2.17 3.15
C VAL A 507 43.34 -3.24 4.20
N ASP A 508 44.45 -3.93 4.00
CA ASP A 508 45.03 -4.81 5.00
C ASP A 508 45.94 -3.99 5.92
N ARG A 509 45.44 -3.68 7.12
CA ARG A 509 46.17 -2.88 8.12
C ARG A 509 47.33 -3.65 8.76
N GLU A 510 47.34 -4.98 8.75
CA GLU A 510 48.44 -5.79 9.29
C GLU A 510 49.60 -5.91 8.30
N ALA A 511 49.28 -6.07 7.01
CA ALA A 511 50.28 -6.14 5.94
C ALA A 511 50.68 -4.77 5.38
N GLY A 512 49.92 -3.72 5.65
CA GLY A 512 50.11 -2.39 5.07
C GLY A 512 49.87 -2.35 3.55
N THR A 513 49.04 -3.27 3.03
CA THR A 513 48.76 -3.40 1.61
C THR A 513 47.34 -2.93 1.30
N VAL A 514 47.15 -2.37 0.09
CA VAL A 514 45.84 -1.97 -0.40
C VAL A 514 45.56 -2.70 -1.71
N THR A 515 44.41 -3.36 -1.79
CA THR A 515 43.94 -4.04 -3.01
C THR A 515 42.73 -3.29 -3.54
N LEU A 516 42.80 -2.86 -4.80
CA LEU A 516 41.70 -2.16 -5.46
C LEU A 516 40.86 -3.17 -6.25
N HIS A 517 39.55 -3.14 -6.03
CA HIS A 517 38.56 -3.93 -6.72
C HIS A 517 37.70 -2.98 -7.56
N THR A 518 38.03 -2.87 -8.84
CA THR A 518 37.25 -2.09 -9.80
C THR A 518 37.30 -2.80 -11.15
N SER A 519 36.19 -2.72 -11.90
CA SER A 519 36.14 -3.16 -13.29
C SER A 519 36.72 -2.13 -14.25
N ASP A 520 37.12 -0.95 -13.75
CA ASP A 520 37.61 0.17 -14.54
C ASP A 520 39.15 0.17 -14.67
N GLU A 521 39.65 0.24 -15.90
CA GLU A 521 41.09 0.18 -16.20
C GLU A 521 41.81 1.53 -15.93
N GLU A 522 41.09 2.63 -15.82
CA GLU A 522 41.63 3.99 -15.69
C GLU A 522 41.77 4.42 -14.22
N PHE A 523 40.86 3.96 -13.36
CA PHE A 523 40.78 4.36 -11.96
C PHE A 523 42.04 3.98 -11.18
N ALA A 524 42.52 2.73 -11.30
CA ALA A 524 43.68 2.25 -10.56
C ALA A 524 44.99 3.01 -10.90
N PRO A 525 45.35 3.23 -12.18
CA PRO A 525 46.49 4.07 -12.54
C PRO A 525 46.36 5.51 -12.03
N MET A 526 45.17 6.11 -12.15
CA MET A 526 44.89 7.47 -11.69
C MET A 526 45.10 7.59 -10.18
N LEU A 527 44.52 6.70 -9.37
CA LEU A 527 44.64 6.73 -7.91
C LEU A 527 46.09 6.60 -7.44
N ASN A 528 46.87 5.72 -8.10
CA ASN A 528 48.29 5.54 -7.83
C ASN A 528 49.16 6.75 -8.21
N SER A 529 48.72 7.58 -9.15
CA SER A 529 49.43 8.81 -9.50
C SER A 529 49.27 9.89 -8.43
N LEU A 530 48.09 9.93 -7.77
CA LEU A 530 47.79 10.89 -6.71
C LEU A 530 48.57 10.60 -5.43
N THR A 531 48.81 9.33 -5.11
CA THR A 531 49.62 8.93 -3.94
C THR A 531 51.12 9.15 -4.12
N ARG A 532 51.61 9.23 -5.35
CA ARG A 532 53.03 9.56 -5.65
C ARG A 532 53.32 11.05 -5.62
N THR A 533 52.28 11.88 -5.63
CA THR A 533 52.37 13.34 -5.73
C THR A 533 52.16 14.04 -4.37
N GLN A 534 51.74 13.29 -3.35
CA GLN A 534 51.52 13.78 -1.97
C GLN A 534 52.71 13.57 -1.04
#